data_AF-A0A0S8H5N1-F1
#
_entry.id   AF-A0A0S8H5N1-F1
#
_cell.length_a   1.000
_cell.length_b   1.000
_cell.length_c   1.000
_cell.angle_alpha   90.00
_cell.angle_beta   90.00
_cell.angle_gamma   90.00
#
_symmetry.space_group_name_H-M   'P 1'
#
loop_
_entity.id
_entity.type
_entity.pdbx_description
1 polymer ?
#
loop_
_entity_poly.entity_id
_entity_poly.type
_entity_poly.pdbx_seq_one_letter_code
_entity_poly.pdbx_strand_id
1 'polypeptide(L)'
;MKISALATGLMLLAGLLTATAPLSLTADGWLAGSATITAMVESQLVVGDRLTTLGDFESAREVYDVAAKMMRVQGKAPVEPLRRIANAYYFEGQYDSATATLDALAAEAKSLGETVSEIWAIADAARMAWLDGAEGEAEQRSSRALALLDSFTLPKELRAEIRAKLTADLTVFAPHLASW
;
A
#
# COMPACT_ATOMS: atom_id res chain seq x y z
N MET A 1 32.42 -11.97 49.47
CA MET A 1 32.23 -10.51 49.64
C MET A 1 31.80 -9.97 48.28
N LYS A 2 30.49 -9.74 48.08
CA LYS A 2 29.79 -8.44 48.17
C LYS A 2 30.26 -7.45 47.09
N ILE A 3 29.46 -6.79 46.25
CA ILE A 3 28.01 -6.65 46.01
C ILE A 3 27.87 -6.09 44.56
N SER A 4 26.74 -6.43 43.92
CA SER A 4 25.90 -5.83 42.86
C SER A 4 26.14 -4.36 42.43
N ALA A 5 25.58 -3.76 41.37
CA ALA A 5 24.48 -3.98 40.41
C ALA A 5 24.72 -2.98 39.24
N LEU A 6 24.14 -3.09 38.04
CA LEU A 6 22.80 -2.58 37.75
C LEU A 6 22.32 -3.07 36.39
N ALA A 7 21.19 -3.77 36.43
CA ALA A 7 20.28 -3.97 35.32
C ALA A 7 19.41 -2.73 35.14
N THR A 8 19.17 -2.34 33.89
CA THR A 8 18.10 -1.43 33.48
C THR A 8 17.23 -2.24 32.53
N GLY A 9 15.97 -2.57 32.76
CA GLY A 9 15.01 -2.01 33.71
C GLY A 9 13.67 -2.01 32.99
N LEU A 10 13.06 -3.19 32.87
CA LEU A 10 11.66 -3.40 32.49
C LEU A 10 10.79 -2.54 33.41
N MET A 11 10.20 -1.45 32.91
CA MET A 11 9.21 -0.70 33.69
C MET A 11 7.82 -1.28 33.45
N LEU A 12 7.39 -2.00 34.49
CA LEU A 12 6.05 -2.49 34.73
C LEU A 12 5.04 -1.33 34.76
N LEU A 13 3.90 -1.60 34.11
CA LEU A 13 2.58 -1.10 34.49
C LEU A 13 2.36 -1.19 36.01
N ALA A 14 2.05 -0.07 36.66
CA ALA A 14 1.08 0.01 37.75
C ALA A 14 0.81 1.49 38.11
N GLY A 15 -0.36 1.98 37.71
CA GLY A 15 -0.88 3.28 38.10
C GLY A 15 -2.40 3.26 38.18
N LEU A 16 -2.89 2.78 39.33
CA LEU A 16 -4.23 2.86 39.94
C LEU A 16 -5.50 3.09 39.06
N LEU A 17 -6.39 2.10 39.12
CA LEU A 17 -7.85 2.26 38.97
C LEU A 17 -8.38 3.30 39.98
N THR A 18 -9.09 4.33 39.50
CA THR A 18 -10.42 4.72 39.98
C THR A 18 -11.09 5.68 38.99
N ALA A 19 -11.69 5.12 37.95
CA ALA A 19 -12.90 5.65 37.34
C ALA A 19 -13.44 4.55 36.43
N THR A 20 -14.41 3.78 36.92
CA THR A 20 -15.32 3.02 36.05
C THR A 20 -16.26 4.01 35.37
N ALA A 21 -15.70 4.91 34.55
CA ALA A 21 -16.46 5.43 33.44
C ALA A 21 -16.46 4.29 32.42
N PRO A 22 -17.62 3.86 31.89
CA PRO A 22 -17.57 3.11 30.65
C PRO A 22 -16.74 3.96 29.70
N LEU A 23 -15.71 3.38 29.07
CA LEU A 23 -15.14 3.92 27.84
C LEU A 23 -16.30 3.92 26.84
N SER A 24 -17.16 4.92 26.93
CA SER A 24 -18.04 5.32 25.87
C SER A 24 -17.08 5.75 24.79
N LEU A 25 -16.74 4.82 23.90
CA LEU A 25 -16.22 5.15 22.57
C LEU A 25 -17.33 5.96 21.91
N THR A 26 -17.36 7.26 22.23
CA THR A 26 -18.20 8.21 21.53
C THR A 26 -17.71 8.24 20.09
N ALA A 27 -18.63 8.48 19.15
CA ALA A 27 -18.28 8.64 17.74
C ALA A 27 -17.14 9.66 17.57
N ASP A 28 -17.08 10.68 18.43
CA ASP A 28 -16.04 11.71 18.44
C ASP A 28 -14.63 11.15 18.73
N GLY A 29 -14.49 10.18 19.64
CA GLY A 29 -13.20 9.55 19.94
C GLY A 29 -12.70 8.66 18.81
N TRP A 30 -13.61 7.95 18.13
CA TRP A 30 -13.28 7.12 16.97
C TRP A 30 -12.87 7.97 15.76
N LEU A 31 -13.59 9.08 15.52
CA LEU A 31 -13.29 10.03 14.46
C LEU A 31 -11.96 10.75 14.69
N ALA A 32 -11.67 11.18 15.92
CA ALA A 32 -10.38 11.78 16.26
C ALA A 32 -9.21 10.78 16.08
N GLY A 33 -9.42 9.51 16.43
CA GLY A 33 -8.46 8.43 16.19
C GLY A 33 -8.20 8.19 14.70
N SER A 34 -9.25 8.07 13.88
CA SER A 34 -9.11 7.86 12.43
C SER A 34 -8.45 9.05 11.72
N ALA A 35 -8.78 10.28 12.09
CA ALA A 35 -8.12 11.48 11.56
C ALA A 35 -6.63 11.52 11.91
N THR A 36 -6.28 11.15 13.15
CA THR A 36 -4.87 11.07 13.60
C THR A 36 -4.09 10.04 12.79
N ILE A 37 -4.66 8.84 12.58
CA ILE A 37 -4.01 7.80 11.77
C ILE A 37 -3.85 8.26 10.32
N THR A 38 -4.84 8.95 9.76
CA THR A 38 -4.76 9.49 8.38
C THR A 38 -3.60 10.47 8.24
N ALA A 39 -3.45 11.42 9.16
CA ALA A 39 -2.32 12.36 9.16
C ALA A 39 -0.97 11.66 9.34
N MET A 40 -0.92 10.59 10.14
CA MET A 40 0.30 9.77 10.30
C MET A 40 0.66 9.03 9.01
N VAL A 41 -0.32 8.47 8.31
CA VAL A 41 -0.12 7.83 6.99
C VAL A 41 0.47 8.85 6.02
N GLU A 42 -0.14 10.02 5.87
CA GLU A 42 0.35 11.09 4.99
C GLU A 42 1.80 11.50 5.33
N SER A 43 2.09 11.65 6.62
CA SER A 43 3.45 11.96 7.08
C SER A 43 4.47 10.89 6.68
N GLN A 44 4.14 9.60 6.87
CA GLN A 44 5.01 8.51 6.43
C GLN A 44 5.19 8.51 4.91
N LEU A 45 4.13 8.73 4.13
CA LEU A 45 4.23 8.83 2.67
C LEU A 45 5.22 9.93 2.25
N VAL A 46 5.14 11.12 2.83
CA VAL A 46 6.07 12.24 2.55
C VAL A 46 7.52 11.88 2.89
N VAL A 47 7.74 11.19 4.02
CA VAL A 47 9.10 10.74 4.40
C VAL A 47 9.63 9.72 3.40
N GLY A 48 8.82 8.72 3.03
CA GLY A 48 9.20 7.72 2.04
C GLY A 48 9.47 8.33 0.67
N ASP A 49 8.67 9.31 0.23
CA ASP A 49 8.85 10.01 -1.05
C ASP A 49 10.18 10.77 -1.09
N ARG A 50 10.56 11.38 0.05
CA ARG A 50 11.87 12.02 0.19
C ARG A 50 13.03 11.01 0.14
N LEU A 51 12.90 9.86 0.80
CA LEU A 51 13.91 8.79 0.76
C LEU A 51 14.07 8.24 -0.66
N THR A 52 12.96 8.00 -1.37
CA THR A 52 12.94 7.59 -2.78
C THR A 52 13.64 8.61 -3.67
N THR A 53 13.39 9.92 -3.46
CA THR A 53 14.07 10.99 -4.21
C THR A 53 15.58 11.02 -3.98
N LEU A 54 16.03 10.59 -2.80
CA LEU A 54 17.46 10.48 -2.46
C LEU A 54 18.09 9.16 -2.93
N GLY A 55 17.30 8.25 -3.51
CA GLY A 55 17.75 6.93 -3.95
C GLY A 55 17.86 5.89 -2.82
N ASP A 56 17.38 6.20 -1.62
CA ASP A 56 17.35 5.27 -0.49
C ASP A 56 16.05 4.45 -0.52
N PHE A 57 15.97 3.54 -1.49
CA PHE A 57 14.76 2.78 -1.79
C PHE A 57 14.41 1.75 -0.70
N GLU A 58 15.41 1.17 -0.04
CA GLU A 58 15.21 0.26 1.07
C GLU A 58 14.52 0.96 2.25
N SER A 59 15.08 2.08 2.72
CA SER A 59 14.48 2.86 3.81
C SER A 59 13.11 3.42 3.42
N ALA A 60 12.93 3.82 2.15
CA ALA A 60 11.63 4.25 1.65
C ALA A 60 10.57 3.15 1.80
N ARG A 61 10.89 1.90 1.42
CA ARG A 61 9.98 0.76 1.57
C ARG A 61 9.59 0.49 3.02
N GLU A 62 10.54 0.58 3.96
CA GLU A 62 10.24 0.41 5.38
C GLU A 62 9.22 1.43 5.89
N VAL A 63 9.40 2.70 5.52
CA VAL A 63 8.49 3.78 5.88
C VAL A 63 7.10 3.61 5.23
N TYR A 64 7.05 3.22 3.96
CA TYR A 64 5.78 2.91 3.30
C TYR A 64 5.09 1.69 3.93
N ASP A 65 5.81 0.67 4.38
CA ASP A 65 5.20 -0.49 5.05
C ASP A 65 4.58 -0.10 6.40
N VAL A 66 5.16 0.87 7.12
CA VAL A 66 4.51 1.47 8.30
C VAL A 66 3.19 2.14 7.92
N ALA A 67 3.16 2.94 6.84
CA ALA A 67 1.93 3.55 6.34
C ALA A 67 0.88 2.50 5.93
N ALA A 68 1.32 1.41 5.28
CA ALA A 68 0.45 0.30 4.90
C ALA A 68 -0.22 -0.36 6.11
N LYS A 69 0.56 -0.64 7.17
CA LYS A 69 0.04 -1.20 8.43
C LYS A 69 -1.00 -0.28 9.07
N MET A 70 -0.78 1.03 9.05
CA MET A 70 -1.73 2.01 9.57
C MET A 70 -3.04 2.06 8.77
N MET A 71 -2.99 1.93 7.44
CA MET A 71 -4.19 1.83 6.60
C MET A 71 -4.99 0.55 6.89
N ARG A 72 -4.31 -0.58 7.10
CA ARG A 72 -4.94 -1.85 7.48
C ARG A 72 -5.67 -1.77 8.82
N VAL A 73 -5.12 -1.04 9.80
CA VAL A 73 -5.80 -0.78 11.08
C VAL A 73 -7.13 -0.03 10.88
N GLN A 74 -7.23 0.79 9.83
CA GLN A 74 -8.46 1.48 9.44
C GLN A 74 -9.39 0.63 8.55
N GLY A 75 -9.04 -0.64 8.28
CA GLY A 75 -9.83 -1.53 7.42
C GLY A 75 -9.83 -1.14 5.95
N LYS A 76 -8.80 -0.41 5.48
CA LYS A 76 -8.66 0.03 4.09
C LYS A 76 -7.53 -0.71 3.40
N ALA A 77 -7.65 -0.96 2.09
CA ALA A 77 -6.54 -1.49 1.31
C ALA A 77 -5.40 -0.45 1.28
N PRO A 78 -4.13 -0.85 1.51
CA PRO A 78 -2.98 0.06 1.51
C PRO A 78 -2.51 0.37 0.08
N VAL A 79 -3.40 0.91 -0.75
CA VAL A 79 -3.16 1.17 -2.19
C VAL A 79 -1.93 2.05 -2.40
N GLU A 80 -1.94 3.24 -1.80
CA GLU A 80 -0.91 4.26 -1.99
C GLU A 80 0.48 3.82 -1.47
N PRO A 81 0.61 3.25 -0.26
CA PRO A 81 1.90 2.74 0.20
C PRO A 81 2.44 1.56 -0.61
N LEU A 82 1.61 0.56 -0.93
CA LEU A 82 2.09 -0.63 -1.65
C LEU A 82 2.49 -0.31 -3.09
N ARG A 83 1.82 0.64 -3.75
CA ARG A 83 2.27 1.15 -5.05
C ARG A 83 3.62 1.84 -4.97
N ARG A 84 3.86 2.65 -3.94
CA ARG A 84 5.16 3.30 -3.75
C ARG A 84 6.27 2.29 -3.43
N ILE A 85 5.98 1.22 -2.69
CA ILE A 85 6.91 0.10 -2.49
C ILE A 85 7.24 -0.58 -3.83
N ALA A 86 6.23 -0.87 -4.65
CA ALA A 86 6.45 -1.43 -5.98
C ALA A 86 7.28 -0.49 -6.88
N ASN A 87 7.06 0.82 -6.79
CA ASN A 87 7.87 1.81 -7.50
C ASN A 87 9.33 1.83 -7.02
N ALA A 88 9.57 1.72 -5.71
CA ALA A 88 10.92 1.63 -5.18
C ALA A 88 11.64 0.40 -5.73
N TYR A 89 10.98 -0.76 -5.79
CA TYR A 89 11.52 -1.95 -6.46
C TYR A 89 11.75 -1.75 -7.96
N TYR A 90 10.83 -1.07 -8.66
CA TYR A 90 11.00 -0.71 -10.07
C TYR A 90 12.26 0.13 -10.31
N PHE A 91 12.54 1.13 -9.46
CA PHE A 91 13.73 1.97 -9.59
C PHE A 91 15.04 1.20 -9.35
N GLU A 92 14.98 0.11 -8.59
CA GLU A 92 16.10 -0.82 -8.39
C GLU A 92 16.17 -1.92 -9.47
N GLY A 93 15.25 -1.93 -10.44
CA GLY A 93 15.16 -2.96 -11.48
C GLY A 93 14.64 -4.31 -10.98
N GLN A 94 14.08 -4.37 -9.78
CA GLN A 94 13.51 -5.58 -9.16
C GLN A 94 12.05 -5.75 -9.56
N TYR A 95 11.81 -6.01 -10.85
CA TYR A 95 10.45 -6.06 -11.42
C TYR A 95 9.62 -7.25 -10.90
N ASP A 96 10.26 -8.36 -10.55
CA ASP A 96 9.65 -9.51 -9.89
C ASP A 96 9.05 -9.13 -8.52
N SER A 97 9.81 -8.39 -7.71
CA SER A 97 9.43 -7.92 -6.38
C SER A 97 8.36 -6.83 -6.44
N ALA A 98 8.43 -5.96 -7.45
CA ALA A 98 7.37 -5.00 -7.76
C ALA A 98 6.06 -5.71 -8.12
N THR A 99 6.13 -6.73 -8.98
CA THR A 99 4.98 -7.57 -9.38
C THR A 99 4.36 -8.26 -8.17
N ALA A 100 5.17 -8.91 -7.33
CA ALA A 100 4.70 -9.59 -6.13
C ALA A 100 4.01 -8.64 -5.13
N THR A 101 4.54 -7.43 -4.98
CA THR A 101 3.93 -6.39 -4.13
C THR A 101 2.54 -5.99 -4.65
N LEU A 102 2.40 -5.83 -5.97
CA LEU A 102 1.13 -5.45 -6.60
C LEU A 102 0.12 -6.59 -6.63
N ASP A 103 0.55 -7.84 -6.79
CA ASP A 103 -0.30 -9.02 -6.65
C ASP A 103 -0.85 -9.14 -5.22
N ALA A 104 -0.03 -8.84 -4.19
CA ALA A 104 -0.49 -8.79 -2.80
C ALA A 104 -1.52 -7.68 -2.59
N LEU A 105 -1.30 -6.48 -3.15
CA LEU A 105 -2.27 -5.39 -3.12
C LEU A 105 -3.60 -5.79 -3.78
N ALA A 106 -3.54 -6.45 -4.95
CA ALA A 106 -4.73 -6.92 -5.65
C ALA A 106 -5.55 -7.92 -4.81
N ALA A 107 -4.87 -8.87 -4.16
CA ALA A 107 -5.50 -9.84 -3.28
C ALA A 107 -6.14 -9.18 -2.04
N GLU A 108 -5.47 -8.18 -1.46
CA GLU A 108 -5.99 -7.43 -0.32
C GLU A 108 -7.22 -6.59 -0.71
N ALA A 109 -7.14 -5.84 -1.81
CA ALA A 109 -8.26 -5.06 -2.35
C ALA A 109 -9.48 -5.94 -2.64
N LYS A 110 -9.26 -7.12 -3.24
CA LYS A 110 -10.32 -8.12 -3.48
C LYS A 110 -11.01 -8.54 -2.18
N SER A 111 -10.23 -8.82 -1.13
CA SER A 111 -10.76 -9.27 0.17
C SER A 111 -11.64 -8.22 0.85
N LEU A 112 -11.40 -6.94 0.55
CA LEU A 112 -12.14 -5.79 1.06
C LEU A 112 -13.29 -5.35 0.13
N GLY A 113 -13.46 -6.00 -1.03
CA GLY A 113 -14.45 -5.62 -2.04
C GLY A 113 -14.10 -4.34 -2.81
N GLU A 114 -12.86 -3.85 -2.70
CA GLU A 114 -12.38 -2.66 -3.40
C GLU A 114 -12.01 -2.98 -4.86
N THR A 115 -13.03 -3.24 -5.68
CA THR A 115 -12.87 -3.78 -7.05
C THR A 115 -12.01 -2.87 -7.95
N VAL A 116 -12.15 -1.55 -7.85
CA VAL A 116 -11.35 -0.61 -8.66
C VAL A 116 -9.87 -0.69 -8.28
N SER A 117 -9.57 -0.78 -6.98
CA SER A 117 -8.21 -0.97 -6.47
C SER A 117 -7.63 -2.32 -6.92
N GLU A 118 -8.41 -3.41 -6.90
CA GLU A 118 -7.99 -4.72 -7.40
C GLU A 118 -7.61 -4.65 -8.89
N ILE A 119 -8.50 -4.12 -9.74
CA ILE A 119 -8.26 -4.05 -11.19
C ILE A 119 -6.98 -3.26 -11.48
N TRP A 120 -6.81 -2.13 -10.81
CA TRP A 120 -5.63 -1.31 -11.03
C TRP A 120 -4.34 -1.98 -10.56
N ALA A 121 -4.35 -2.66 -9.41
CA ALA A 121 -3.17 -3.37 -8.93
C ALA A 121 -2.76 -4.50 -9.89
N ILE A 122 -3.74 -5.23 -10.47
CA ILE A 122 -3.46 -6.25 -11.50
C ILE A 122 -2.88 -5.61 -12.76
N ALA A 123 -3.42 -4.46 -13.19
CA ALA A 123 -2.91 -3.74 -14.36
C ALA A 123 -1.46 -3.26 -14.16
N ASP A 124 -1.16 -2.72 -12.98
CA ASP A 124 0.19 -2.28 -12.61
C ASP A 124 1.14 -3.50 -12.54
N ALA A 125 0.69 -4.64 -12.00
CA ALA A 125 1.46 -5.89 -11.95
C ALA A 125 1.75 -6.47 -13.36
N ALA A 126 0.77 -6.43 -14.27
CA ALA A 126 0.96 -6.85 -15.66
C ALA A 126 2.09 -6.06 -16.33
N ARG A 127 2.15 -4.75 -16.07
CA ARG A 127 3.21 -3.89 -16.58
C ARG A 127 4.58 -4.23 -16.01
N MET A 128 4.67 -4.52 -14.70
CA MET A 128 5.93 -4.94 -14.08
C MET A 128 6.43 -6.26 -14.67
N ALA A 129 5.54 -7.25 -14.85
CA ALA A 129 5.88 -8.52 -15.50
C ALA A 129 6.37 -8.32 -16.95
N TRP A 130 5.77 -7.40 -17.70
CA TRP A 130 6.22 -7.09 -19.06
C TRP A 130 7.63 -6.48 -19.08
N LEU A 131 7.93 -5.57 -18.14
CA LEU A 131 9.26 -4.97 -18.00
C LEU A 131 10.33 -6.00 -17.61
N ASP A 132 9.94 -7.05 -16.89
CA ASP A 132 10.78 -8.20 -16.56
C ASP A 132 11.00 -9.16 -17.75
N GLY A 133 10.35 -8.92 -18.89
CA GLY A 133 10.36 -9.80 -20.05
C GLY A 133 9.43 -11.01 -19.93
N ALA A 134 8.61 -11.09 -18.87
CA ALA A 134 7.63 -12.14 -18.65
C ALA A 134 6.31 -11.84 -19.41
N GLU A 135 6.39 -11.76 -20.74
CA GLU A 135 5.27 -11.34 -21.60
C GLU A 135 4.00 -12.17 -21.40
N GLY A 136 4.11 -13.50 -21.33
CA GLY A 136 2.95 -14.38 -21.11
C GLY A 136 2.26 -14.16 -19.76
N GLU A 137 3.04 -13.80 -18.74
CA GLU A 137 2.52 -13.45 -17.42
C GLU A 137 1.83 -12.07 -17.41
N ALA A 138 2.39 -11.12 -18.15
CA ALA A 138 1.78 -9.81 -18.37
C ALA A 138 0.42 -9.95 -19.08
N GLU A 139 0.37 -10.71 -20.18
CA GLU A 139 -0.86 -10.96 -20.93
C GLU A 139 -1.94 -11.63 -20.08
N GLN A 140 -1.57 -12.62 -19.26
CA GLN A 140 -2.49 -13.28 -18.34
C GLN A 140 -3.08 -12.29 -17.34
N ARG A 141 -2.25 -11.44 -16.73
CA ARG A 141 -2.70 -10.41 -15.77
C ARG A 141 -3.60 -9.37 -16.45
N SER A 142 -3.21 -8.87 -17.62
CA SER A 142 -4.03 -7.92 -18.39
C SER A 142 -5.40 -8.51 -18.76
N SER A 143 -5.44 -9.77 -19.21
CA SER A 143 -6.67 -10.49 -19.51
C SER A 143 -7.57 -10.64 -18.27
N ARG A 144 -6.97 -10.96 -17.12
CA ARG A 144 -7.70 -11.04 -15.83
C ARG A 144 -8.28 -9.67 -15.45
N ALA A 145 -7.51 -8.60 -15.57
CA ALA A 145 -7.98 -7.25 -15.25
C ALA A 145 -9.14 -6.80 -16.16
N LEU A 146 -9.07 -7.10 -17.46
CA LEU A 146 -10.15 -6.82 -18.42
C LEU A 146 -11.40 -7.64 -18.12
N ALA A 147 -11.27 -8.93 -17.84
CA ALA A 147 -12.40 -9.78 -17.47
C ALA A 147 -13.10 -9.28 -16.20
N LEU A 148 -12.30 -8.85 -15.20
CA LEU A 148 -12.83 -8.25 -13.98
C LEU A 148 -13.56 -6.94 -14.28
N LEU A 149 -12.94 -6.06 -15.07
CA LEU A 149 -13.54 -4.80 -15.51
C LEU A 149 -14.90 -4.99 -16.20
N ASP A 150 -15.05 -6.05 -16.99
CA ASP A 150 -16.29 -6.36 -17.72
C ASP A 150 -17.36 -7.01 -16.84
N SER A 151 -16.97 -7.63 -15.72
CA SER A 151 -17.90 -8.24 -14.75
C SER A 151 -18.59 -7.26 -13.81
N PHE A 152 -18.10 -6.02 -13.71
CA PHE A 152 -18.63 -5.00 -12.82
C PHE A 152 -19.20 -3.79 -13.56
N THR A 153 -20.30 -3.26 -13.05
CA THR A 153 -20.87 -2.00 -13.54
C THR A 153 -20.10 -0.83 -12.91
N LEU A 154 -19.06 -0.37 -13.60
CA LEU A 154 -18.33 0.86 -13.27
C LEU A 154 -18.83 2.04 -14.11
N PRO A 155 -18.63 3.29 -13.66
CA PRO A 155 -18.84 4.47 -14.49
C PRO A 155 -18.12 4.34 -15.84
N LYS A 156 -18.78 4.76 -16.93
CA LYS A 156 -18.30 4.54 -18.29
C LYS A 156 -16.92 5.16 -18.52
N GLU A 157 -16.69 6.32 -17.94
CA GLU A 157 -15.46 7.10 -18.02
C GLU A 157 -14.30 6.34 -17.36
N LEU A 158 -14.50 5.89 -16.12
CA LEU A 158 -13.52 5.09 -15.38
C LEU A 158 -13.21 3.78 -16.11
N ARG A 159 -14.23 3.13 -16.66
CA ARG A 159 -14.04 1.90 -17.44
C ARG A 159 -13.21 2.13 -18.70
N ALA A 160 -13.44 3.25 -19.38
CA ALA A 160 -12.68 3.62 -20.57
C ALA A 160 -11.21 3.93 -20.23
N GLU A 161 -10.97 4.63 -19.12
CA GLU A 161 -9.62 4.94 -18.63
C GLU A 161 -8.82 3.67 -18.30
N ILE A 162 -9.39 2.77 -17.48
CA ILE A 162 -8.75 1.51 -17.10
C ILE A 162 -8.47 0.67 -18.35
N ARG A 163 -9.45 0.54 -19.25
CA ARG A 163 -9.30 -0.22 -20.47
C ARG A 163 -8.19 0.37 -21.35
N ALA A 164 -8.14 1.69 -21.51
CA ALA A 164 -7.10 2.34 -22.28
C ALA A 164 -5.70 2.05 -21.71
N LYS A 165 -5.53 2.04 -20.38
CA LYS A 165 -4.25 1.71 -19.74
C LYS A 165 -3.87 0.23 -19.89
N LEU A 166 -4.84 -0.68 -19.86
CA LEU A 166 -4.61 -2.13 -20.07
C LEU A 166 -4.29 -2.48 -21.53
N THR A 167 -4.83 -1.73 -22.49
CA THR A 167 -4.60 -1.95 -23.93
C THR A 167 -3.54 -1.02 -24.51
N ALA A 168 -3.02 -0.08 -23.72
CA ALA A 168 -1.91 0.76 -24.12
C ALA A 168 -0.70 -0.14 -24.37
N ASP A 169 0.08 0.22 -25.38
CA ASP A 169 1.34 -0.45 -25.65
C ASP A 169 2.23 -0.36 -24.40
N LEU A 170 2.47 -1.52 -23.77
CA LEU A 170 3.24 -1.63 -22.52
C LEU A 170 4.69 -1.13 -22.70
N THR A 171 5.15 -0.99 -23.96
CA THR A 171 6.44 -0.40 -24.33
C THR A 171 6.54 1.10 -24.09
N VAL A 172 5.42 1.83 -24.04
CA VAL A 172 5.45 3.28 -23.82
C VAL A 172 5.43 3.56 -22.32
N PHE A 173 6.59 3.93 -21.78
CA PHE A 173 6.74 4.40 -20.40
C PHE A 173 5.79 5.58 -20.15
N ALA A 174 4.74 5.37 -19.37
CA ALA A 174 3.89 6.42 -18.87
C ALA A 174 4.44 6.87 -17.50
N PRO A 175 5.07 8.06 -17.39
CA PRO A 175 5.83 8.51 -16.22
C PRO A 175 4.99 8.80 -14.96
N HIS A 176 3.68 8.53 -14.95
CA HIS A 176 2.81 8.87 -13.82
C HIS A 176 2.99 7.96 -12.59
N LEU A 177 3.82 6.91 -12.68
CA LEU A 177 4.35 6.26 -11.47
C LEU A 177 5.33 7.18 -10.69
N ALA A 178 5.80 8.27 -11.29
CA ALA A 178 6.64 9.30 -10.69
C ALA A 178 5.91 10.63 -10.43
N SER A 179 4.59 10.72 -10.66
CA SER A 179 3.82 11.92 -10.34
C SER A 179 2.56 11.55 -9.54
N TRP A 180 2.65 11.73 -8.22
CA TRP A 180 1.52 11.92 -7.32
C TRP A 180 1.60 13.34 -6.77
#